data_AF-A0A7S2MLZ4-F1
#
_entry.id   AF-A0A7S2MLZ4-F1
#
_cell.length_a   1.000
_cell.length_b   1.000
_cell.length_c   1.000
_cell.angle_alpha   90.00
_cell.angle_beta   90.00
_cell.angle_gamma   90.00
#
_symmetry.space_group_name_H-M   'P 1'
#
loop_
_entity.id
_entity.type
_entity.pdbx_description
1 polymer ?
#
loop_
_entity_poly.entity_id
_entity_poly.type
_entity_poly.pdbx_seq_one_letter_code
_entity_poly.pdbx_strand_id
1 'polypeptide(L)'
;MPADAYATQRSMRLLYASPALHLTMIQLALSLLLTPTADSLQRSLTEQTSDPSRSPRSGLPIPQLLQAHLAHLSNASLLPRLYALTLAMGETHTILLRLLAPPLFDSALYQP
;
A
#
# COMPACT_ATOMS: atom_id res chain seq x y z
N MET A 1 -6.54 -8.95 10.71
CA MET A 1 -6.29 -10.33 10.23
C MET A 1 -5.22 -10.96 11.11
N PRO A 2 -5.29 -12.27 11.41
CA PRO A 2 -4.16 -12.94 12.05
C PRO A 2 -2.93 -12.84 11.14
N ALA A 3 -1.75 -12.58 11.73
CA ALA A 3 -0.51 -12.30 11.00
C ALA A 3 -0.13 -13.43 10.01
N ASP A 4 -0.46 -14.67 10.35
CA ASP A 4 -0.16 -15.86 9.54
C ASP A 4 -1.00 -15.95 8.27
N ALA A 5 -2.27 -15.48 8.30
CA ALA A 5 -3.12 -15.45 7.13
C ALA A 5 -2.63 -14.44 6.10
N TYR A 6 -2.13 -13.29 6.55
CA TYR A 6 -1.57 -12.27 5.67
C TYR A 6 -0.26 -12.74 5.01
N ALA A 7 0.66 -13.32 5.79
CA ALA A 7 1.93 -13.83 5.25
C ALA A 7 1.70 -14.91 4.18
N THR A 8 0.74 -15.80 4.41
CA THR A 8 0.33 -16.84 3.46
C THR A 8 -0.32 -16.26 2.21
N GLN A 9 -1.22 -15.28 2.35
CA GLN A 9 -1.82 -14.60 1.19
C GLN A 9 -0.80 -13.81 0.38
N ARG A 10 0.19 -13.21 1.06
CA ARG A 10 1.29 -12.48 0.42
C ARG A 10 2.18 -13.42 -0.38
N SER A 11 2.59 -14.56 0.19
CA SER A 11 3.47 -15.52 -0.48
C SER A 11 2.83 -16.17 -1.71
N MET A 12 1.50 -16.29 -1.74
CA MET A 12 0.77 -16.81 -2.90
C MET A 12 0.67 -15.84 -4.09
N ARG A 13 1.04 -14.56 -3.93
CA ARG A 13 0.94 -13.56 -5.00
C ARG A 13 2.29 -13.31 -5.65
N LEU A 14 2.38 -13.60 -6.95
CA LEU A 14 3.57 -13.35 -7.79
C LEU A 14 4.05 -11.90 -7.71
N LEU A 15 3.12 -10.94 -7.53
CA LEU A 15 3.42 -9.53 -7.39
C LEU A 15 4.34 -9.20 -6.19
N TYR A 16 4.39 -10.06 -5.18
CA TYR A 16 5.17 -9.83 -3.96
C TYR A 16 6.40 -10.75 -3.87
N ALA A 17 6.61 -11.62 -4.85
CA ALA A 17 7.76 -12.53 -4.89
C ALA A 17 9.07 -11.78 -5.20
N SER A 18 9.01 -10.70 -5.97
CA SER A 18 10.15 -9.83 -6.26
C SER A 18 10.07 -8.55 -5.41
N PRO A 19 11.06 -8.27 -4.53
CA PRO A 19 11.10 -7.02 -3.76
C PRO A 19 11.08 -5.77 -4.66
N ALA A 20 11.72 -5.83 -5.82
CA ALA A 20 11.74 -4.70 -6.76
C ALA A 20 10.35 -4.46 -7.34
N LEU A 21 9.67 -5.52 -7.78
CA LEU A 21 8.30 -5.42 -8.29
C LEU A 21 7.34 -4.92 -7.20
N HIS A 22 7.51 -5.42 -5.98
CA HIS A 22 6.69 -5.01 -4.84
C HIS A 22 6.82 -3.50 -4.57
N LEU A 23 8.04 -2.97 -4.56
CA LEU A 23 8.29 -1.54 -4.40
C LEU A 23 7.67 -0.73 -5.54
N THR A 24 7.87 -1.16 -6.80
CA THR A 24 7.30 -0.49 -7.97
C THR A 24 5.77 -0.43 -7.89
N MET A 25 5.12 -1.52 -7.44
CA MET A 25 3.67 -1.54 -7.28
C MET A 25 3.18 -0.56 -6.21
N ILE A 26 3.92 -0.40 -5.11
CA ILE A 26 3.58 0.57 -4.06
C ILE A 26 3.78 2.00 -4.59
N GLN A 27 4.88 2.28 -5.29
CA GLN A 27 5.13 3.59 -5.90
C GLN A 27 4.04 3.96 -6.91
N LEU A 28 3.63 3.01 -7.75
CA LEU A 28 2.53 3.19 -8.68
C LEU A 28 1.23 3.51 -7.94
N ALA A 29 0.92 2.77 -6.86
CA ALA A 29 -0.28 3.04 -6.05
C ALA A 29 -0.25 4.47 -5.45
N LEU A 30 0.90 4.91 -4.93
CA LEU A 30 1.07 6.29 -4.44
C LEU A 30 0.83 7.32 -5.54
N SER A 31 1.40 7.12 -6.73
CA SER A 31 1.20 8.02 -7.87
C SER A 31 -0.26 8.08 -8.32
N LEU A 32 -0.94 6.94 -8.38
CA LEU A 32 -2.36 6.89 -8.75
C LEU A 32 -3.25 7.62 -7.74
N LEU A 33 -2.96 7.52 -6.44
CA LEU A 33 -3.68 8.24 -5.39
C LEU A 33 -3.50 9.76 -5.46
N LEU A 34 -2.39 10.24 -6.03
CA LEU A 34 -2.13 11.66 -6.21
C LEU A 34 -2.64 12.20 -7.56
N THR A 35 -3.16 11.33 -8.42
CA THR A 35 -3.68 11.74 -9.73
C THR A 35 -5.07 12.35 -9.55
N PRO A 36 -5.43 13.47 -10.22
CA PRO A 36 -6.76 14.07 -10.09
C PRO A 36 -7.92 13.16 -10.54
N THR A 37 -7.63 12.07 -11.25
CA THR A 37 -8.59 11.03 -11.64
C THR A 37 -8.68 9.87 -10.65
N ALA A 38 -8.02 9.96 -9.48
CA ALA A 38 -7.98 8.91 -8.46
C ALA A 38 -9.38 8.44 -8.05
N ASP A 39 -10.35 9.35 -7.92
CA ASP A 39 -11.73 9.01 -7.55
C ASP A 39 -12.44 8.16 -8.62
N SER A 40 -12.11 8.37 -9.89
CA SER A 40 -12.65 7.57 -11.00
C SER A 40 -12.01 6.18 -11.01
N LEU A 41 -10.70 6.09 -10.76
CA LEU A 41 -9.99 4.82 -10.69
C LEU A 41 -10.41 4.01 -9.46
N GLN A 42 -10.56 4.66 -8.30
CA GLN A 42 -11.01 4.05 -7.08
C GLN A 42 -12.43 3.52 -7.25
N ARG A 43 -13.34 4.28 -7.85
CA ARG A 43 -14.68 3.78 -8.21
C ARG A 43 -14.61 2.60 -9.17
N SER A 44 -13.86 2.66 -10.28
CA SER A 44 -13.74 1.52 -11.20
C SER A 44 -13.15 0.26 -10.54
N LEU A 45 -12.17 0.41 -9.65
CA LEU A 45 -11.55 -0.71 -8.92
C LEU A 45 -12.46 -1.27 -7.82
N THR A 46 -13.31 -0.43 -7.23
CA THR A 46 -14.29 -0.83 -6.19
C THR A 46 -15.55 -1.44 -6.84
N GLU A 47 -16.02 -0.87 -7.96
CA GLU A 47 -17.27 -1.21 -8.65
C GLU A 47 -17.12 -2.37 -9.67
N GLN A 48 -15.96 -2.58 -10.30
CA GLN A 48 -15.82 -3.66 -11.29
C GLN A 48 -15.35 -4.97 -10.66
N THR A 49 -16.29 -5.89 -10.37
CA THR A 49 -16.39 -7.28 -10.93
C THR A 49 -16.81 -8.36 -9.93
N SER A 50 -17.91 -9.02 -10.29
CA SER A 50 -18.36 -10.36 -9.89
C SER A 50 -17.44 -11.44 -10.49
N ASP A 51 -16.15 -11.42 -10.16
CA ASP A 51 -15.18 -12.42 -10.63
C ASP A 51 -14.90 -13.43 -9.49
N PRO A 52 -15.39 -14.68 -9.58
CA PRO A 52 -15.23 -15.71 -8.54
C PRO A 52 -13.78 -16.23 -8.40
N SER A 53 -12.85 -15.80 -9.27
CA SER A 53 -11.43 -16.17 -9.20
C SER A 53 -10.58 -15.22 -8.34
N ARG A 54 -11.14 -14.09 -7.88
CA ARG A 54 -10.42 -13.08 -7.08
C ARG A 54 -10.68 -13.25 -5.59
N SER A 55 -9.60 -13.12 -4.81
CA SER A 55 -9.61 -13.09 -3.33
C SER A 55 -10.73 -12.19 -2.77
N PRO A 56 -11.37 -12.55 -1.65
CA PRO A 56 -12.52 -11.82 -1.10
C PRO A 56 -12.17 -10.34 -1.00
N ARG A 57 -12.93 -9.52 -1.74
CA ARG A 57 -12.70 -8.08 -1.81
C ARG A 57 -12.76 -7.53 -0.39
N SER A 58 -11.67 -6.90 0.02
CA SER A 58 -11.75 -5.96 1.12
C SER A 58 -12.63 -4.81 0.63
N GLY A 59 -13.77 -4.57 1.28
CA GLY A 59 -14.61 -3.40 1.01
C GLY A 59 -13.95 -2.06 1.40
N LEU A 60 -12.66 -2.09 1.74
CA LEU A 60 -11.91 -0.92 2.16
C LEU A 60 -11.40 -0.15 0.93
N PRO A 61 -11.48 1.19 0.94
CA PRO A 61 -10.86 2.03 -0.06
C PRO A 61 -9.34 1.79 -0.15
N ILE A 62 -8.78 2.01 -1.34
CA ILE A 62 -7.37 1.73 -1.67
C ILE A 62 -6.37 2.35 -0.66
N PRO A 63 -6.53 3.60 -0.19
CA PRO A 63 -5.64 4.16 0.83
C PRO A 63 -5.61 3.33 2.12
N GLN A 64 -6.77 2.85 2.59
CA GLN A 64 -6.86 2.04 3.81
C GLN A 64 -6.25 0.65 3.61
N LEU A 65 -6.44 0.07 2.42
CA LEU A 65 -5.76 -1.18 2.05
C LEU A 65 -4.24 -1.03 2.02
N LEU A 66 -3.76 0.07 1.43
CA LEU A 66 -2.33 0.34 1.37
C LEU A 66 -1.75 0.62 2.75
N GLN A 67 -2.47 1.33 3.61
CA GLN A 67 -2.09 1.56 4.99
C GLN A 67 -2.00 0.24 5.78
N ALA A 68 -3.03 -0.62 5.70
CA ALA A 68 -3.01 -1.92 6.36
C ALA A 68 -1.87 -2.81 5.84
N HIS A 69 -1.58 -2.75 4.54
CA HIS A 69 -0.46 -3.45 3.92
C HIS A 69 0.88 -2.95 4.46
N LEU A 70 1.13 -1.64 4.45
CA LEU A 70 2.39 -1.06 4.93
C LEU A 70 2.58 -1.22 6.45
N ALA A 71 1.50 -1.24 7.21
CA ALA A 71 1.51 -1.47 8.65
C ALA A 71 1.88 -2.90 9.07
N HIS A 72 1.82 -3.87 8.15
CA HIS A 72 2.07 -5.27 8.48
C HIS A 72 3.57 -5.55 8.72
N LEU A 73 3.89 -6.24 9.82
CA LEU A 73 5.27 -6.56 10.25
C LEU A 73 6.09 -7.26 9.15
N SER A 74 5.48 -8.15 8.37
CA SER A 74 6.13 -8.85 7.25
C SER A 74 6.66 -7.92 6.14
N ASN A 75 6.23 -6.66 6.10
CA ASN A 75 6.72 -5.66 5.15
C ASN A 75 7.75 -4.70 5.77
N ALA A 76 8.09 -4.84 7.06
CA ALA A 76 9.02 -3.94 7.74
C ALA A 76 10.36 -3.80 6.99
N SER A 77 10.86 -4.89 6.40
CA SER A 77 12.11 -4.90 5.62
C SER A 77 12.05 -4.10 4.31
N LEU A 78 10.86 -3.85 3.76
CA LEU A 78 10.67 -3.05 2.55
C LEU A 78 10.68 -1.54 2.84
N LEU A 79 10.31 -1.15 4.06
CA LEU A 79 10.03 0.25 4.41
C LEU A 79 11.22 1.21 4.23
N PRO A 80 12.47 0.87 4.61
CA PRO A 80 13.61 1.79 4.43
C PRO A 80 13.88 2.09 2.95
N ARG A 81 13.83 1.05 2.11
CA ARG A 81 14.06 1.20 0.66
C ARG A 81 12.89 1.93 -0.01
N LEU A 82 11.66 1.65 0.42
CA LEU A 82 10.49 2.36 -0.03
C LEU A 82 10.61 3.86 0.28
N TYR A 83 11.02 4.22 1.50
CA TYR A 83 11.19 5.62 1.87
C TYR A 83 12.20 6.34 0.98
N ALA A 84 13.38 5.75 0.78
CA ALA A 84 14.42 6.33 -0.08
C ALA A 84 13.96 6.53 -1.53
N LEU A 85 13.24 5.56 -2.09
CA LEU A 85 12.68 5.65 -3.44
C LEU A 85 11.56 6.70 -3.53
N THR A 86 10.74 6.82 -2.50
CA THR A 86 9.63 7.78 -2.47
C THR A 86 10.13 9.21 -2.29
N LEU A 87 11.23 9.40 -1.54
CA LEU A 87 11.93 10.68 -1.43
C LEU A 87 12.36 11.19 -2.82
N ALA A 88 12.89 10.30 -3.67
CA ALA A 88 13.29 10.63 -5.03
C ALA A 88 12.11 10.95 -5.98
N MET A 89 10.89 10.54 -5.64
CA MET A 89 9.67 10.87 -6.40
C MET A 89 9.11 12.27 -6.06
N GLY A 90 9.63 12.90 -5.00
CA GLY A 90 9.23 14.24 -4.58
C GLY A 90 8.42 14.28 -3.28
N GLU A 91 8.22 15.51 -2.81
CA GLU A 91 7.67 15.79 -1.48
C GLU A 91 6.23 15.27 -1.31
N THR A 92 5.36 15.47 -2.31
CA THR A 92 3.95 15.03 -2.25
C THR A 92 3.82 13.51 -2.01
N HIS A 93 4.65 12.71 -2.69
CA HIS A 93 4.68 11.26 -2.50
C HIS A 93 5.19 10.88 -1.10
N THR A 94 6.16 11.63 -0.61
CA THR A 94 6.74 11.43 0.73
C THR A 94 5.72 11.74 1.83
N ILE A 95 4.97 12.84 1.70
CA ILE A 95 3.88 13.20 2.61
C ILE A 95 2.80 12.12 2.61
N LEU A 96 2.39 11.65 1.43
CA LEU A 96 1.41 10.57 1.33
C LEU A 96 1.91 9.28 2.00
N LEU A 97 3.17 8.91 1.78
CA LEU A 97 3.77 7.76 2.45
C LEU A 97 3.80 7.93 3.98
N ARG A 98 4.07 9.14 4.48
CA ARG A 98 4.02 9.45 5.92
C ARG A 98 2.65 9.19 6.53
N LEU A 99 1.58 9.56 5.83
CA LEU A 99 0.20 9.33 6.27
C LEU A 99 -0.19 7.85 6.24
N LEU A 100 0.36 7.08 5.30
CA LEU A 100 -0.01 5.69 5.06
C LEU A 100 0.90 4.65 5.72
N ALA A 101 2.09 5.03 6.21
CA ALA A 101 3.04 4.12 6.83
C ALA A 101 3.31 4.46 8.32
N PRO A 102 2.34 4.22 9.22
CA PRO A 102 2.53 4.45 10.66
C PRO A 102 3.81 3.81 11.26
N PRO A 103 4.26 2.60 10.85
CA PRO A 103 5.50 2.04 11.38
C PRO A 103 6.76 2.86 11.06
N LEU A 104 6.73 3.69 10.01
CA LEU A 104 7.83 4.60 9.69
C LEU A 104 7.69 5.96 10.37
N PHE A 105 6.46 6.37 10.67
CA PHE A 105 6.12 7.69 11.17
C PHE A 105 5.09 7.53 12.26
N ASP A 106 5.58 7.19 13.45
CA ASP A 106 4.72 7.05 14.63
C ASP A 106 4.07 8.41 14.92
N SER A 107 2.73 8.44 14.92
CA SER A 107 1.96 9.65 15.22
C SER A 107 2.15 10.11 16.67
N ALA A 108 2.60 9.22 17.57
CA ALA A 108 2.99 9.58 18.92
C ALA A 108 4.16 10.59 18.96
N LEU A 109 5.00 10.63 17.91
CA LEU A 109 6.12 11.57 17.80
C LEU A 109 5.68 13.00 17.44
N TYR A 110 4.40 13.20 17.07
CA TYR A 110 3.82 14.49 16.68
C TYR A 110 2.75 14.97 17.67
N GLN A 111 2.69 14.41 18.88
CA GLN A 111 1.86 14.97 19.94
C GLN A 111 2.44 16.33 20.40
N PRO A 112 1.58 17.33 20.68
CA PRO A 112 2.00 18.64 21.14
C PRO A 112 2.64 18.61 22.54
#